data_AF-A0A355UCN9-F1
#
_entry.id   AF-A0A355UCN9-F1
#
_cell.length_a   1.000
_cell.length_b   1.000
_cell.length_c   1.000
_cell.angle_alpha   90.00
_cell.angle_beta   90.00
_cell.angle_gamma   90.00
#
_symmetry.space_group_name_H-M   'P 1'
#
loop_
_entity.id
_entity.type
_entity.pdbx_description
1 polymer ?
#
loop_
_entity_poly.entity_id
_entity_poly.type
_entity_poly.pdbx_seq_one_letter_code
_entity_poly.pdbx_strand_id
1 'polypeptide(L)'
;SDSEMPHALLGMKLCEKFGEHPEVCNAVGAHHDEIEMTNLYSPIVQACDAISGSRPGARREDSENYIKRLQDLEKLALSFEGVEKAFAIQAGRELRVIVDSDVLDDKSADLLSFDMSQKIMKEMIYP
;
A
#
# COMPACT_ATOMS: atom_id res chain seq x y z
N SER A 1 7.29 10.22 -15.59
CA SER A 1 6.53 9.01 -15.26
C SER A 1 5.06 9.35 -15.39
N ASP A 2 4.24 8.50 -16.01
CA ASP A 2 2.77 8.69 -16.11
C ASP A 2 2.03 8.56 -14.75
N SER A 3 2.72 8.79 -13.62
CA SER A 3 2.23 8.45 -12.28
C SER A 3 1.42 9.55 -11.59
N GLU A 4 1.05 10.63 -12.28
CA GLU A 4 0.24 11.72 -11.70
C GLU A 4 -1.23 11.69 -12.13
N MET A 5 -1.61 10.86 -13.12
CA MET A 5 -2.97 10.83 -13.65
C MET A 5 -3.81 9.75 -12.95
N PRO A 6 -5.05 10.06 -12.50
CA PRO A 6 -5.99 9.06 -11.99
C PRO A 6 -6.19 7.90 -12.97
N HIS A 7 -6.35 6.68 -12.46
CA HIS A 7 -6.41 5.48 -13.31
C HIS A 7 -7.64 5.48 -14.24
N ALA A 8 -8.76 6.09 -13.81
CA ALA A 8 -9.96 6.24 -14.64
C ALA A 8 -9.66 7.03 -15.92
N LEU A 9 -8.97 8.18 -15.78
CA LEU A 9 -8.60 9.03 -16.91
C LEU A 9 -7.53 8.38 -17.79
N LEU A 10 -6.59 7.65 -17.19
CA LEU A 10 -5.59 6.89 -17.95
C LEU A 10 -6.25 5.78 -18.78
N GLY A 11 -7.19 5.05 -18.18
CA GLY A 11 -7.99 4.02 -18.85
C GLY A 11 -8.82 4.59 -20.00
N MET A 12 -9.48 5.73 -19.78
CA MET A 12 -10.22 6.44 -20.81
C MET A 12 -9.34 6.79 -22.01
N LYS A 13 -8.16 7.38 -21.78
CA LYS A 13 -7.20 7.71 -22.85
C LYS A 13 -6.74 6.48 -23.63
N LEU A 14 -6.61 5.33 -22.96
CA LEU A 14 -6.28 4.08 -23.61
C LEU A 14 -7.41 3.62 -24.53
N CYS A 15 -8.66 3.64 -24.05
CA CYS A 15 -9.85 3.34 -24.85
C CYS A 15 -9.96 4.26 -26.08
N GLU A 16 -9.76 5.57 -25.90
CA GLU A 16 -9.75 6.55 -26.99
C GLU A 16 -8.66 6.25 -28.03
N LYS A 17 -7.45 5.92 -27.57
CA LYS A 17 -6.32 5.58 -28.44
C LYS A 17 -6.62 4.36 -29.32
N PHE A 18 -7.42 3.41 -28.86
CA PHE A 18 -7.81 2.22 -29.62
C PHE A 18 -9.14 2.36 -30.37
N GLY A 19 -9.78 3.54 -30.33
CA GLY A 19 -10.98 3.82 -31.09
C GLY A 19 -12.26 3.22 -30.49
N GLU A 20 -12.29 3.00 -29.18
CA GLU A 20 -13.51 2.59 -28.49
C GLU A 20 -14.62 3.65 -28.61
N HIS A 21 -15.87 3.21 -28.47
CA HIS A 21 -17.02 4.10 -28.59
C HIS A 21 -16.98 5.21 -27.52
N PRO A 22 -17.37 6.47 -27.82
CA PRO A 22 -17.30 7.58 -26.86
C PRO A 22 -18.02 7.32 -25.52
N GLU A 23 -19.12 6.58 -25.56
CA GLU A 23 -19.85 6.20 -24.34
C GLU A 23 -19.04 5.23 -23.45
N VAL A 24 -18.27 4.32 -24.07
CA VAL A 24 -17.35 3.41 -23.35
C VAL A 24 -16.21 4.20 -22.74
N CYS A 25 -15.60 5.12 -23.51
CA CYS A 25 -14.55 6.00 -23.02
C CYS A 25 -15.02 6.83 -21.82
N ASN A 26 -16.22 7.43 -21.90
CA ASN A 26 -16.79 8.18 -20.78
C ASN A 26 -17.10 7.29 -19.58
N ALA A 27 -17.63 6.09 -19.77
CA ALA A 27 -17.90 5.17 -18.66
C ALA A 27 -16.63 4.77 -17.91
N VAL A 28 -15.52 4.55 -18.64
CA VAL A 28 -14.20 4.31 -18.03
C VAL A 28 -13.64 5.56 -17.36
N GLY A 29 -13.79 6.74 -17.96
CA GLY A 29 -13.26 7.98 -17.39
C GLY A 29 -14.03 8.51 -16.18
N ALA A 30 -15.33 8.22 -16.09
CA ALA A 30 -16.23 8.81 -15.11
C ALA A 30 -16.57 7.90 -13.92
N HIS A 31 -16.13 6.64 -13.90
CA HIS A 31 -16.57 5.68 -12.87
C HIS A 31 -16.16 6.06 -11.42
N HIS A 32 -15.17 6.94 -11.24
CA HIS A 32 -14.80 7.52 -9.94
C HIS A 32 -15.06 9.04 -9.87
N ASP A 33 -15.98 9.55 -10.70
CA ASP A 33 -16.44 10.94 -10.75
C ASP A 33 -15.35 11.96 -11.16
N GLU A 34 -14.27 11.55 -11.84
CA GLU A 34 -13.25 12.49 -12.34
C GLU A 34 -13.74 13.39 -13.47
N ILE A 35 -14.75 12.95 -14.22
CA ILE A 35 -15.44 13.69 -15.27
C ILE A 35 -16.95 13.46 -15.20
N GLU A 36 -17.70 14.32 -15.88
CA GLU A 36 -19.15 14.20 -15.98
C GLU A 36 -19.58 12.88 -16.64
N MET A 37 -20.58 12.22 -16.04
CA MET A 37 -21.26 11.08 -16.64
C MET A 37 -22.23 11.56 -17.72
N THR A 38 -21.94 11.28 -18.99
CA THR A 38 -22.72 11.79 -20.12
C THR A 38 -23.66 10.75 -20.75
N ASN A 39 -23.63 9.52 -20.25
CA ASN A 39 -24.45 8.41 -20.76
C ASN A 39 -24.78 7.40 -19.65
N LEU A 40 -25.64 6.42 -19.96
CA LEU A 40 -26.18 5.47 -18.98
C LEU A 40 -25.17 4.39 -18.56
N TYR A 41 -24.13 4.11 -19.35
CA TYR A 41 -23.11 3.12 -18.97
C TYR A 41 -22.30 3.60 -17.77
N SER A 42 -22.02 4.91 -17.67
CA SER A 42 -21.19 5.48 -16.59
C SER A 42 -21.72 5.15 -15.18
N PRO A 43 -22.99 5.44 -14.82
CA PRO A 43 -23.51 5.05 -13.50
C PRO A 43 -23.62 3.52 -13.32
N ILE A 44 -23.83 2.75 -14.40
CA ILE A 44 -23.85 1.28 -14.34
C ILE A 44 -22.45 0.74 -14.00
N VAL A 45 -21.41 1.23 -14.67
CA VAL A 45 -20.02 0.83 -14.45
C VAL A 45 -19.58 1.21 -13.04
N GLN A 46 -19.91 2.43 -12.57
CA GLN A 46 -19.63 2.84 -11.19
C GLN A 46 -20.31 1.91 -10.17
N ALA A 47 -21.59 1.56 -10.36
CA ALA A 47 -22.28 0.62 -9.49
C ALA A 47 -21.63 -0.77 -9.49
N CYS A 48 -21.24 -1.26 -10.68
CA CYS A 48 -20.53 -2.52 -10.83
C CYS A 48 -19.17 -2.52 -10.10
N ASP A 49 -18.40 -1.44 -10.21
CA ASP A 49 -17.12 -1.27 -9.49
C ASP A 49 -17.33 -1.39 -7.98
N ALA A 50 -18.26 -0.60 -7.43
CA ALA A 50 -18.58 -0.61 -6.00
C ALA A 50 -19.04 -2.00 -5.50
N ILE A 51 -19.94 -2.67 -6.26
CA ILE A 51 -20.40 -4.02 -5.93
C ILE A 51 -19.24 -5.01 -5.97
N SER A 52 -18.38 -4.93 -6.99
CA SER A 52 -17.25 -5.86 -7.14
C SER A 52 -16.23 -5.71 -6.01
N GLY A 53 -15.88 -4.48 -5.63
CA GLY A 53 -14.95 -4.18 -4.54
C GLY A 53 -15.47 -4.53 -3.14
N SER A 54 -16.79 -4.64 -2.98
CA SER A 54 -17.43 -5.01 -1.69
C SER A 54 -17.46 -6.52 -1.41
N ARG A 55 -17.10 -7.36 -2.39
CA ARG A 55 -17.17 -8.83 -2.23
C ARG A 55 -16.20 -9.32 -1.15
N PRO A 56 -16.63 -10.25 -0.28
CA PRO A 56 -15.71 -10.87 0.68
C PRO A 56 -14.54 -11.52 -0.07
N GLY A 57 -13.32 -11.03 0.14
CA GLY A 57 -12.13 -11.51 -0.57
C GLY A 57 -11.52 -10.52 -1.55
N ALA A 58 -12.30 -9.61 -2.15
CA ALA A 58 -11.82 -8.68 -3.19
C ALA A 58 -10.67 -7.76 -2.73
N ARG A 59 -10.56 -7.54 -1.42
CA ARG A 59 -9.48 -6.77 -0.77
C ARG A 59 -8.84 -7.51 0.41
N ARG A 60 -9.08 -8.82 0.55
CA ARG A 60 -8.56 -9.60 1.70
C ARG A 60 -7.08 -9.92 1.56
N GLU A 61 -6.59 -10.17 0.34
CA GLU A 61 -5.17 -10.48 0.10
C GLU A 61 -4.24 -9.37 0.61
N ASP A 62 -4.66 -8.10 0.47
CA ASP A 62 -3.88 -6.97 0.97
C ASP A 62 -3.83 -6.91 2.50
N SER A 63 -4.94 -7.25 3.19
CA SER A 63 -5.01 -7.14 4.65
C SER A 63 -4.15 -8.19 5.35
N GLU A 64 -4.16 -9.43 4.86
CA GLU A 64 -3.32 -10.51 5.43
C GLU A 64 -1.84 -10.27 5.16
N ASN A 65 -1.48 -9.90 3.92
CA ASN A 65 -0.10 -9.57 3.59
C ASN A 65 0.40 -8.34 4.34
N TYR A 66 -0.47 -7.35 4.57
CA TYR A 66 -0.16 -6.19 5.37
C TYR A 66 0.10 -6.56 6.84
N ILE A 67 -0.77 -7.35 7.47
CA ILE A 67 -0.56 -7.82 8.85
C ILE A 67 0.74 -8.63 8.94
N LYS A 68 0.96 -9.52 7.98
CA LYS A 68 2.18 -10.34 7.90
C LYS A 68 3.42 -9.46 7.77
N ARG A 69 3.40 -8.42 6.94
CA ARG A 69 4.48 -7.45 6.83
C ARG A 69 4.80 -6.75 8.16
N LEU A 70 3.77 -6.33 8.91
CA LEU A 70 3.98 -5.70 10.23
C LEU A 70 4.63 -6.69 11.21
N GLN A 71 4.15 -7.93 11.23
CA GLN A 71 4.72 -9.00 12.07
C GLN A 71 6.16 -9.33 11.68
N ASP A 72 6.47 -9.37 10.39
CA ASP A 72 7.82 -9.61 9.89
C ASP A 72 8.77 -8.46 10.27
N LEU A 73 8.31 -7.20 10.21
CA LEU A 73 9.07 -6.02 10.64
C LEU A 73 9.38 -6.07 12.15
N GLU A 74 8.38 -6.38 12.98
CA GLU A 74 8.55 -6.54 14.43
C GLU A 74 9.50 -7.70 14.77
N LYS A 75 9.35 -8.83 14.08
CA LYS A 75 10.17 -10.02 14.28
C LYS A 75 11.62 -9.80 13.86
N LEU A 76 11.85 -9.06 12.77
CA LEU A 76 13.19 -8.68 12.34
C LEU A 76 13.87 -7.85 13.42
N ALA A 77 13.18 -6.87 13.99
CA ALA A 77 13.71 -6.03 15.06
C ALA A 77 14.02 -6.85 16.33
N LEU A 78 13.11 -7.76 16.72
CA LEU A 78 13.31 -8.68 17.85
C LEU A 78 14.45 -9.69 17.65
N SER A 79 14.96 -9.85 16.42
CA SER A 79 16.11 -10.73 16.16
C SER A 79 17.45 -10.14 16.57
N PHE A 80 17.50 -8.84 16.89
CA PHE A 80 18.71 -8.19 17.34
C PHE A 80 18.92 -8.37 18.85
N GLU A 81 20.17 -8.60 19.25
CA GLU A 81 20.54 -8.75 20.65
C GLU A 81 20.25 -7.46 21.44
N GLY A 82 19.75 -7.61 22.67
CA GLY A 82 19.38 -6.50 23.53
C GLY A 82 18.03 -5.83 23.21
N VAL A 83 17.30 -6.25 22.17
CA VAL A 83 15.92 -5.80 21.91
C VAL A 83 14.93 -6.61 22.73
N GLU A 84 14.21 -5.94 23.65
CA GLU A 84 13.16 -6.58 24.45
C GLU A 84 11.80 -6.61 23.74
N LYS A 85 11.45 -5.49 23.07
CA LYS A 85 10.13 -5.32 22.43
C LYS A 85 10.27 -4.50 21.15
N ALA A 86 9.46 -4.81 20.16
CA ALA A 86 9.35 -4.04 18.92
C ALA A 86 7.88 -3.93 18.49
N PHE A 87 7.49 -2.75 18.01
CA PHE A 87 6.12 -2.45 17.58
C PHE A 87 6.13 -1.66 16.27
N ALA A 88 5.44 -2.18 15.25
CA ALA A 88 5.20 -1.47 14.00
C ALA A 88 3.98 -0.54 14.15
N ILE A 89 4.19 0.77 14.04
CA ILE A 89 3.18 1.81 14.22
C ILE A 89 2.92 2.51 12.89
N GLN A 90 1.79 3.20 12.79
CA GLN A 90 1.41 3.99 11.60
C GLN A 90 1.46 3.20 10.29
N ALA A 91 0.90 1.99 10.32
CA ALA A 91 0.91 1.10 9.17
C ALA A 91 2.31 0.66 8.70
N GLY A 92 3.23 0.50 9.65
CA GLY A 92 4.59 0.04 9.37
C GLY A 92 5.53 1.13 8.86
N ARG A 93 5.11 2.40 8.94
CA ARG A 93 5.97 3.56 8.64
C ARG A 93 6.89 3.93 9.80
N GLU A 94 6.54 3.52 11.01
CA GLU A 94 7.34 3.73 12.19
C GLU A 94 7.57 2.38 12.88
N LEU A 95 8.78 2.16 13.39
CA LEU A 95 9.12 0.99 14.19
C LEU A 95 9.66 1.49 15.53
N ARG A 96 8.94 1.20 16.62
CA ARG A 96 9.37 1.54 17.98
C ARG A 96 10.02 0.32 18.62
N VAL A 97 11.26 0.49 19.05
CA VAL A 97 12.09 -0.57 19.65
C VAL A 97 12.40 -0.19 21.10
N ILE A 98 12.26 -1.15 22.00
CA ILE A 98 12.64 -1.04 23.41
C ILE A 98 13.82 -1.98 23.62
N VAL A 99 14.91 -1.44 24.17
CA VAL A 99 16.16 -2.15 24.42
C VAL A 99 16.44 -2.29 25.91
N ASP A 100 17.15 -3.34 26.27
CA ASP A 100 17.63 -3.57 27.63
C ASP A 100 18.90 -2.75 27.89
N SER A 101 18.82 -1.83 28.86
CA SER A 101 19.93 -0.95 29.25
C SER A 101 21.06 -1.67 30.01
N ASP A 102 20.82 -2.88 30.51
CA ASP A 102 21.86 -3.70 31.13
C ASP A 102 22.73 -4.41 30.07
N VAL A 103 22.23 -4.52 28.83
CA VAL A 103 22.91 -5.19 27.70
C VAL A 103 23.49 -4.18 26.71
N LEU A 104 22.81 -3.06 26.49
CA LEU A 104 23.18 -2.05 25.49
C LEU A 104 23.42 -0.67 26.14
N ASP A 105 24.55 -0.06 25.80
CA ASP A 105 24.86 1.34 26.09
C ASP A 105 24.37 2.27 24.95
N ASP A 106 24.38 3.58 25.18
CA ASP A 106 23.88 4.57 24.20
C ASP A 106 24.56 4.42 22.83
N LYS A 107 25.86 4.12 22.80
CA LYS A 107 26.63 3.99 21.56
C LYS A 107 26.27 2.72 20.79
N SER A 108 26.07 1.61 21.48
CA SER A 108 25.63 0.36 20.86
C SER A 108 24.16 0.42 20.44
N ALA A 109 23.31 1.16 21.16
CA ALA A 109 21.94 1.45 20.73
C ALA A 109 21.88 2.26 19.43
N ASP A 110 22.75 3.27 19.26
CA ASP A 110 22.87 4.03 18.01
C ASP A 110 23.31 3.14 16.84
N LEU A 111 24.31 2.27 17.05
CA LEU A 111 24.78 1.32 16.04
C LEU A 111 23.69 0.31 15.68
N LEU A 112 23.00 -0.23 16.69
CA LEU A 112 21.87 -1.14 16.52
C LEU A 112 20.78 -0.52 15.65
N SER A 113 20.42 0.74 15.90
CA SER A 113 19.44 1.47 15.10
C SER A 113 19.87 1.58 13.64
N PHE A 114 21.15 1.87 13.40
CA PHE A 114 21.70 1.93 12.04
C PHE A 114 21.65 0.57 11.34
N ASP A 115 22.14 -0.49 11.98
CA ASP A 115 22.17 -1.84 11.40
C ASP A 115 20.77 -2.39 11.13
N MET A 116 19.82 -2.12 12.04
CA MET A 116 18.42 -2.46 11.86
C MET A 116 17.83 -1.76 10.62
N SER A 117 18.10 -0.47 10.44
CA SER A 117 17.64 0.26 9.25
C SER A 117 18.17 -0.34 7.94
N GLN A 118 19.44 -0.76 7.91
CA GLN A 118 20.06 -1.40 6.74
C GLN A 118 19.46 -2.78 6.45
N LYS A 119 19.21 -3.56 7.51
CA LYS A 119 18.60 -4.89 7.38
C LYS A 119 17.16 -4.80 6.87
N ILE A 120 16.36 -3.86 7.40
CA ILE A 120 15.00 -3.59 6.91
C ILE A 120 15.04 -3.21 5.43
N MET A 121 15.94 -2.31 5.03
CA MET A 121 16.08 -1.88 3.63
C MET A 121 16.43 -3.04 2.67
N LYS A 122 17.20 -4.01 3.15
CA LYS A 122 17.65 -5.16 2.35
C LYS A 122 16.62 -6.30 2.28
N GLU A 123 15.98 -6.60 3.41
CA GLU A 123 15.13 -7.79 3.56
C GLU A 123 13.64 -7.50 3.31
N MET A 124 13.19 -6.27 3.52
CA MET A 124 11.80 -5.90 3.26
C MET A 124 11.66 -5.31 1.85
N ILE A 125 10.91 -6.01 1.02
CA ILE A 125 10.50 -5.49 -0.29
C ILE A 125 9.48 -4.38 -0.01
N TYR A 126 9.84 -3.15 -0.42
CA TYR A 126 8.89 -2.05 -0.51
C TYR A 126 7.92 -2.36 -1.66
N PRO A 127 6.60 -2.39 -1.44
CA PRO A 127 5.64 -2.34 -2.53
C PRO A 127 5.74 -1.00 -3.28
#